data_AF-A0A815RAP6-F1
#
_entry.id   AF-A0A815RAP6-F1
#
_cell.length_a   1.000
_cell.length_b   1.000
_cell.length_c   1.000
_cell.angle_alpha   90.00
_cell.angle_beta   90.00
_cell.angle_gamma   90.00
#
_symmetry.space_group_name_H-M   'P 1'
#
loop_
_entity.id
_entity.type
_entity.pdbx_description
1 polymer ?
#
loop_
_entity_poly.entity_id
_entity_poly.type
_entity_poly.pdbx_seq_one_letter_code
_entity_poly.pdbx_strand_id
1 'polypeptide(L)'
;MSFSSVSSKPFENVDNDDHNDDNQYNEIVDKSDESNDEPLDPRIQIELERANAATSEINNLETQLDEAQQIFQTGFSNCKQCLAILAKKLGSCVDRARPFFEACKQAEEVNQLKYSYIKLD
;
A
#
# COMPACT_ATOMS: atom_id res chain seq x y z
N MET A 1 -12.50 -7.91 17.22
CA MET A 1 -12.22 -8.95 16.21
C MET A 1 -11.22 -9.89 16.85
N SER A 2 -11.63 -11.11 17.19
CA SER A 2 -10.80 -12.08 17.88
C SER A 2 -10.04 -12.92 16.86
N PHE A 3 -8.70 -12.90 16.92
CA PHE A 3 -7.86 -13.74 16.07
C PHE A 3 -7.94 -15.19 16.55
N SER A 4 -8.30 -16.12 15.65
CA SER A 4 -8.29 -17.55 15.92
C SER A 4 -6.87 -18.10 15.88
N SER A 5 -6.40 -18.67 16.99
CA SER A 5 -5.15 -19.43 17.06
C SER A 5 -5.22 -20.67 16.18
N VAL A 6 -4.40 -20.73 15.13
CA VAL A 6 -4.22 -21.95 14.33
C VAL A 6 -3.25 -22.88 15.06
N SER A 7 -3.76 -24.05 15.45
CA SER A 7 -3.03 -25.12 16.11
C SER A 7 -2.21 -25.91 15.07
N SER A 8 -0.87 -25.87 15.19
CA SER A 8 0.02 -26.71 14.40
C SER A 8 -0.04 -28.15 14.90
N LYS A 9 -0.39 -29.09 14.02
CA LYS A 9 -0.25 -30.53 14.27
C LYS A 9 1.19 -30.97 14.05
N PRO A 10 1.73 -31.93 14.82
CA PRO A 10 3.05 -32.50 14.57
C PRO A 10 2.98 -33.45 13.37
N PHE A 11 4.02 -33.43 12.53
CA PHE A 11 4.14 -34.28 11.36
C PHE A 11 4.49 -35.71 11.79
N GLU A 12 3.74 -36.72 11.30
CA GLU A 12 4.10 -38.14 11.45
C GLU A 12 5.30 -38.45 10.54
N ASN A 13 6.33 -39.09 11.11
CA ASN A 13 7.48 -39.60 10.35
C ASN A 13 7.05 -40.85 9.60
N VAL A 14 7.08 -40.81 8.27
CA VAL A 14 6.99 -41.99 7.42
C VAL A 14 8.42 -42.40 7.10
N ASP A 15 8.89 -43.45 7.75
CA ASP A 15 10.14 -44.12 7.41
C ASP A 15 10.01 -44.72 6.00
N ASN A 16 10.79 -44.19 5.05
CA ASN A 16 11.03 -44.83 3.77
C ASN A 16 12.54 -44.83 3.50
N ASP A 17 13.20 -45.87 4.01
CA ASP A 17 14.49 -46.33 3.49
C ASP A 17 14.23 -47.03 2.14
N ASP A 18 14.84 -46.57 1.03
CA ASP A 18 16.13 -47.12 0.58
C ASP A 18 16.44 -46.81 -0.90
N HIS A 19 17.61 -46.18 -1.09
CA HIS A 19 18.53 -46.17 -2.24
C HIS A 19 18.22 -45.41 -3.55
N ASN A 20 18.86 -44.23 -3.60
CA ASN A 20 19.92 -43.82 -4.54
C ASN A 20 19.63 -43.84 -6.04
N ASP A 21 19.40 -42.64 -6.60
CA ASP A 21 19.89 -42.33 -7.94
C ASP A 21 20.54 -40.94 -7.94
N ASP A 22 21.81 -40.94 -8.32
CA ASP A 22 22.72 -39.81 -8.32
C ASP A 22 22.24 -38.72 -9.28
N ASN A 23 21.78 -37.58 -8.78
CA ASN A 23 22.01 -36.34 -9.52
C ASN A 23 21.85 -35.08 -8.66
N GLN A 24 23.00 -34.58 -8.20
CA GLN A 24 23.29 -33.15 -8.07
C GLN A 24 22.15 -32.27 -7.55
N TYR A 25 21.95 -32.28 -6.23
CA TYR A 25 21.81 -30.98 -5.56
C TYR A 25 23.16 -30.29 -5.70
N ASN A 26 23.35 -29.70 -6.89
CA ASN A 26 24.37 -28.70 -7.09
C ASN A 26 24.07 -27.63 -6.05
N GLU A 27 24.83 -27.69 -4.96
CA GLU A 27 25.33 -26.52 -4.27
C GLU A 27 25.47 -25.46 -5.36
N ILE A 28 24.59 -24.46 -5.35
CA ILE A 28 24.87 -23.23 -6.09
C ILE A 28 26.02 -22.65 -5.30
N VAL A 29 27.21 -23.22 -5.55
CA VAL A 29 28.49 -22.66 -5.21
C VAL A 29 28.38 -21.28 -5.78
N ASP A 30 28.43 -20.30 -4.89
CA ASP A 30 28.58 -18.90 -5.18
C ASP A 30 29.90 -18.73 -5.96
N LYS A 31 29.86 -19.11 -7.24
CA LYS A 31 30.89 -18.86 -8.25
C LYS A 31 30.56 -17.55 -8.95
N SER A 32 30.15 -16.55 -8.20
CA SER A 32 29.97 -15.19 -8.71
C SER A 32 31.25 -14.37 -8.63
N ASP A 33 32.18 -14.71 -7.72
CA ASP A 33 33.17 -13.72 -7.27
C ASP A 33 34.57 -13.82 -7.90
N GLU A 34 34.86 -14.84 -8.71
CA GLU A 34 36.19 -14.97 -9.35
C GLU A 34 36.26 -14.50 -10.82
N SER A 35 35.19 -13.91 -11.37
CA SER A 35 35.20 -13.31 -12.72
C SER A 35 34.75 -11.83 -12.76
N ASN A 36 34.61 -11.17 -11.61
CA ASN A 36 34.20 -9.75 -11.53
C ASN A 36 35.32 -8.75 -11.91
N ASP A 37 36.53 -9.22 -12.18
CA ASP A 37 37.67 -8.36 -12.55
C ASP A 37 37.80 -8.12 -14.06
N GLU A 38 36.96 -8.75 -14.89
CA GLU A 38 36.90 -8.41 -16.32
C GLU A 38 36.06 -7.14 -16.48
N PRO A 39 36.60 -6.06 -17.08
CA PRO A 39 35.87 -4.81 -17.23
C PRO A 39 34.62 -5.04 -18.08
N LEU A 40 33.45 -4.79 -17.49
CA LEU A 40 32.17 -4.85 -18.19
C LEU A 40 32.19 -3.90 -19.40
N ASP A 41 31.49 -4.28 -20.47
CA ASP A 41 31.23 -3.37 -21.58
C ASP A 41 30.60 -2.09 -21.02
N PRO A 42 31.14 -0.90 -21.33
CA PRO A 42 30.61 0.37 -20.84
C PRO A 42 29.10 0.55 -21.05
N ARG A 43 28.52 -0.04 -22.11
CA ARG A 43 27.07 0.01 -22.35
C ARG A 43 26.29 -0.82 -21.34
N ILE A 44 26.79 -1.99 -20.99
CA ILE A 44 26.17 -2.88 -19.99
C ILE A 44 26.26 -2.22 -18.61
N GLN A 45 27.42 -1.64 -18.28
CA GLN A 45 27.62 -0.88 -17.05
C GLN A 45 26.57 0.24 -16.89
N ILE A 46 26.39 1.07 -17.92
CA ILE A 46 25.43 2.19 -17.90
C ILE A 46 23.99 1.69 -17.70
N GLU A 47 23.61 0.60 -18.37
CA GLU A 47 22.24 0.10 -18.27
C GLU A 47 21.96 -0.55 -16.91
N LEU A 48 22.96 -1.22 -16.31
CA LEU A 48 22.87 -1.71 -14.94
C LEU A 48 22.74 -0.56 -13.93
N GLU A 49 23.51 0.52 -14.09
CA GLU A 49 23.40 1.71 -13.24
C GLU A 49 22.00 2.33 -13.34
N ARG A 50 21.42 2.42 -14.55
CA ARG A 50 20.04 2.89 -14.75
C ARG A 50 19.02 1.97 -14.11
N ALA A 51 19.16 0.65 -14.28
CA ALA A 51 18.26 -0.32 -13.69
C ALA A 51 18.29 -0.28 -12.15
N ASN A 52 19.49 -0.15 -11.56
CA ASN A 52 19.67 -0.02 -10.12
C ASN A 52 19.10 1.31 -9.59
N ALA A 53 19.29 2.40 -10.33
CA ALA A 53 18.67 3.70 -10.00
C ALA A 53 17.13 3.61 -10.02
N ALA A 54 16.55 3.03 -11.08
CA ALA A 54 15.11 2.83 -11.18
C ALA A 54 14.58 1.93 -10.05
N THR A 55 15.30 0.87 -9.69
CA THR A 55 14.93 -0.03 -8.58
C THR A 55 14.96 0.71 -7.25
N SER A 56 15.96 1.57 -7.03
CA SER A 56 16.05 2.39 -5.81
C SER A 56 14.88 3.39 -5.74
N GLU A 57 14.52 3.98 -6.87
CA GLU A 57 13.39 4.89 -6.98
C GLU A 57 12.06 4.19 -6.70
N ILE A 58 11.85 2.97 -7.24
CA ILE A 58 10.68 2.14 -6.95
C ILE A 58 10.56 1.90 -5.44
N ASN A 59 11.63 1.41 -4.79
CA ASN A 59 11.62 1.11 -3.36
C ASN A 59 11.31 2.35 -2.50
N ASN A 60 11.83 3.51 -2.92
CA ASN A 60 11.57 4.79 -2.26
C ASN A 60 10.12 5.25 -2.43
N LEU A 61 9.55 5.09 -3.63
CA LEU A 61 8.15 5.41 -3.89
C LEU A 61 7.20 4.48 -3.14
N GLU A 62 7.52 3.19 -3.05
CA GLU A 62 6.76 2.21 -2.25
C GLU A 62 6.74 2.62 -0.78
N THR A 63 7.90 2.97 -0.22
CA THR A 63 7.99 3.44 1.17
C THR A 63 7.14 4.70 1.40
N GLN A 64 7.24 5.70 0.52
CA GLN A 64 6.43 6.92 0.62
C GLN A 64 4.94 6.66 0.48
N LEU A 65 4.55 5.73 -0.39
CA LEU A 65 3.15 5.35 -0.56
C LEU A 65 2.61 4.72 0.72
N ASP A 66 3.35 3.79 1.32
CA ASP A 66 2.95 3.12 2.56
C ASP A 66 2.83 4.12 3.72
N GLU A 67 3.78 5.04 3.86
CA GLU A 67 3.71 6.13 4.83
C GLU A 67 2.47 7.01 4.62
N ALA A 68 2.23 7.45 3.38
CA ALA A 68 1.07 8.27 3.04
C ALA A 68 -0.26 7.54 3.30
N GLN A 69 -0.34 6.26 2.97
CA GLN A 69 -1.50 5.41 3.25
C GLN A 69 -1.72 5.28 4.76
N GLN A 70 -0.67 5.05 5.54
CA GLN A 70 -0.77 4.94 7.00
C GLN A 70 -1.25 6.24 7.63
N ILE A 71 -0.71 7.39 7.20
CA ILE A 71 -1.14 8.72 7.65
C ILE A 71 -2.62 8.93 7.33
N PHE A 72 -3.03 8.63 6.10
CA PHE A 72 -4.42 8.77 5.68
C PHE A 72 -5.36 7.89 6.52
N GLN A 73 -5.05 6.60 6.67
CA GLN A 73 -5.88 5.68 7.44
C GLN A 73 -5.99 6.09 8.90
N THR A 74 -4.88 6.53 9.51
CA THR A 74 -4.86 7.02 10.89
C THR A 74 -5.72 8.28 11.05
N GLY A 75 -5.53 9.27 10.18
CA GLY A 75 -6.32 10.50 10.19
C GLY A 75 -7.80 10.26 9.94
N PHE A 76 -8.14 9.42 8.95
CA PHE A 76 -9.51 9.04 8.64
C PHE A 76 -10.19 8.32 9.81
N SER A 77 -9.49 7.37 10.44
CA SER A 77 -9.98 6.65 11.62
C SER A 77 -10.25 7.61 12.78
N ASN A 78 -9.33 8.54 13.04
CA ASN A 78 -9.51 9.58 14.06
C ASN A 78 -10.74 10.45 13.76
N CYS A 79 -10.85 10.98 12.54
CA CYS A 79 -12.01 11.78 12.11
C CYS A 79 -13.32 11.00 12.28
N LYS A 80 -13.36 9.74 11.86
CA LYS A 80 -14.52 8.86 12.01
C LYS A 80 -14.89 8.67 13.49
N GLN A 81 -13.91 8.45 14.37
CA GLN A 81 -14.14 8.33 15.81
C GLN A 81 -14.67 9.63 16.42
N CYS A 82 -14.05 10.77 16.10
CA CYS A 82 -14.48 12.08 16.54
C CYS A 82 -15.93 12.38 16.10
N LEU A 83 -16.26 12.11 14.83
CA LEU A 83 -17.62 12.25 14.31
C LEU A 83 -18.61 11.34 15.05
N ALA A 84 -18.25 10.09 15.31
CA ALA A 84 -19.12 9.17 16.05
C ALA A 84 -19.38 9.64 17.49
N ILE A 85 -18.37 10.19 18.17
CA ILE A 85 -18.50 10.77 19.51
C ILE A 85 -19.41 11.99 19.48
N LEU A 86 -19.20 12.91 18.52
CA LEU A 86 -20.02 14.11 18.36
C LEU A 86 -21.48 13.77 18.01
N ALA A 87 -21.69 12.81 17.10
CA ALA A 87 -23.02 12.35 16.73
C ALA A 87 -23.78 11.78 17.93
N LYS A 88 -23.11 10.99 18.78
CA LYS A 88 -23.70 10.48 20.03
C LYS A 88 -24.05 11.61 21.00
N LYS A 89 -23.19 12.62 21.12
CA LYS A 89 -23.40 13.78 22.01
C LYS A 89 -24.58 14.66 21.55
N LEU A 90 -24.72 14.85 20.24
CA LEU A 90 -25.73 15.74 19.65
C LEU A 90 -27.08 15.05 19.42
N GLY A 91 -27.09 13.74 19.15
CA GLY A 91 -28.31 12.98 18.92
C GLY A 91 -29.14 13.51 17.74
N SER A 92 -30.45 13.66 17.94
CA SER A 92 -31.41 13.95 16.87
C SER A 92 -31.41 15.40 16.35
N CYS A 93 -30.63 16.32 16.93
CA CYS A 93 -30.54 17.67 16.40
C CYS A 93 -29.77 17.72 15.07
N VAL A 94 -28.85 16.77 14.83
CA VAL A 94 -28.11 16.65 13.57
C VAL A 94 -29.05 16.30 12.42
N ASP A 95 -29.93 15.31 12.62
CA ASP A 95 -30.90 14.90 11.60
C ASP A 95 -31.93 15.99 11.31
N ARG A 96 -32.35 16.72 12.35
CA ARG A 96 -33.27 17.87 12.20
C ARG A 96 -32.65 19.04 11.45
N ALA A 97 -31.35 19.28 11.62
CA ALA A 97 -30.66 20.37 10.94
C ALA A 97 -30.25 20.02 9.50
N ARG A 98 -30.13 18.72 9.17
CA ARG A 98 -29.65 18.24 7.86
C ARG A 98 -30.37 18.88 6.65
N PRO A 99 -31.72 18.94 6.59
CA PRO A 99 -32.41 19.51 5.42
C PRO A 99 -32.04 20.98 5.16
N PHE A 100 -31.83 21.76 6.21
CA PHE A 100 -31.43 23.17 6.10
C PHE A 100 -30.03 23.29 5.45
N PHE A 101 -29.06 22.54 5.95
CA PHE A 101 -27.69 22.59 5.42
C PHE A 101 -27.57 22.02 4.01
N GLU A 102 -28.33 20.97 3.66
CA GLU A 102 -28.40 20.45 2.30
C GLU A 102 -28.98 21.49 1.32
N ALA A 103 -30.05 22.19 1.71
CA ALA A 103 -30.63 23.25 0.90
C ALA A 103 -29.66 24.45 0.74
N CYS A 104 -28.94 24.84 1.79
CA CYS A 104 -27.89 25.86 1.71
C CYS A 104 -26.79 25.48 0.72
N LYS A 105 -26.31 24.22 0.78
CA LYS A 105 -25.29 23.72 -0.15
C LYS A 105 -25.77 23.76 -1.61
N GLN A 106 -27.00 23.34 -1.87
CA GLN A 106 -27.59 23.40 -3.22
C GLN A 106 -27.69 24.85 -3.73
N ALA A 107 -28.11 25.78 -2.88
CA ALA A 107 -28.19 27.19 -3.26
C ALA A 107 -26.80 27.78 -3.59
N GLU A 108 -25.77 27.41 -2.83
CA GLU A 108 -24.39 27.80 -3.12
C GLU A 108 -23.90 27.23 -4.46
N GLU A 109 -24.16 25.95 -4.73
CA GLU A 109 -23.80 25.30 -6.01
C GLU A 109 -24.48 25.99 -7.19
N VAL A 110 -25.78 26.27 -7.09
CA VAL A 110 -26.53 27.00 -8.13
C VAL A 110 -25.98 28.40 -8.34
N ASN A 111 -25.65 29.12 -7.27
CA ASN A 111 -25.05 30.45 -7.37
C ASN A 111 -23.67 30.39 -8.04
N GLN A 112 -22.83 29.41 -7.69
CA GLN A 112 -21.52 29.22 -8.33
C GLN A 112 -21.66 28.92 -9.83
N LEU A 113 -22.58 28.03 -10.21
CA LEU A 113 -22.89 27.73 -11.61
C LEU A 113 -23.43 28.96 -12.35
N LYS A 114 -24.26 29.77 -11.69
CA LYS A 114 -24.74 31.03 -12.26
C LYS A 114 -23.58 32.00 -12.50
N TYR A 115 -22.65 32.15 -11.55
CA TYR A 115 -21.49 33.01 -11.71
C TYR A 115 -20.50 32.51 -12.76
N SER A 116 -20.35 31.19 -12.94
CA SER A 116 -19.52 30.64 -14.01
C SER A 116 -20.16 30.85 -15.38
N TYR A 117 -21.49 30.67 -15.49
CA TYR A 117 -22.24 30.91 -16.73
C TYR A 117 -22.17 32.38 -17.16
N ILE A 118 -22.35 33.33 -16.23
CA ILE A 118 -22.30 34.77 -16.53
C ILE A 118 -20.89 35.25 -16.95
N LYS A 119 -19.82 34.52 -16.61
CA LYS A 119 -18.44 34.87 -17.01
C LYS A 119 -18.02 34.31 -18.38
N LEU A 120 -18.89 33.52 -19.03
CA LEU A 120 -18.61 32.89 -20.32
C LEU A 120 -19.20 33.66 -21.51
N ASP A 121 -20.08 34.64 -21.26
CA ASP A 121 -20.61 35.61 -22.24
C ASP A 121 -19.89 36.97 -22.12
#